data_AF-A0A953QKY2-F1
#
_entry.id   AF-A0A953QKY2-F1
#
_cell.length_a   1.000
_cell.length_b   1.000
_cell.length_c   1.000
_cell.angle_alpha   90.00
_cell.angle_beta   90.00
_cell.angle_gamma   90.00
#
_symmetry.space_group_name_H-M   'P 1'
#
loop_
_entity.id
_entity.type
_entity.pdbx_description
1 polymer ?
#
loop_
_entity_poly.entity_id
_entity_poly.type
_entity_poly.pdbx_seq_one_letter_code
_entity_poly.pdbx_strand_id
1 'polypeptide(L)'
;MPAWTATLAAALAGYDSIPAQCKFLDSAEPYSFERVMIPFVVHASDRVRQSTPQWEASFSDEARAMLERHLLQWLCAVSAETLPLDFSVYKAVRQSGSVLGATWVMAGQEASTKLFDGFVSYLFSGGLLTFFEEYAALARLVARITDLWIAFVVEFLSRLDQDRAELASKFGAVGRIDEAIPGLSDRHNNGVTSVRLRFENGARCIYKPKNLDSEKKYYELLDWCNLHGVPLPFRIFSGVYRATHGWVEIVENLPCLSESEVERYYQRAGILLCLMYALEASDCHHENLIASGEYPVLIDMETILQPRVAMLEESGEEDASTVANRVFYWDSVFRTAMLPRWEFGQNGESYDISGLGGVEGQRTSFHRKVWQHINTDAMQLKRQALHTKPI
;
A
#
# COMPACT_ATOMS: atom_id res chain seq x y z
N MET A 1 1.17 -11.57 -31.54
CA MET A 1 2.11 -11.23 -30.45
C MET A 1 1.37 -11.21 -29.11
N PRO A 2 2.02 -11.45 -27.98
CA PRO A 2 1.39 -11.35 -26.65
C PRO A 2 0.78 -9.96 -26.41
N ALA A 3 -0.37 -9.87 -25.74
CA ALA A 3 -1.11 -8.61 -25.57
C ALA A 3 -0.27 -7.48 -24.93
N TRP A 4 0.59 -7.82 -23.96
CA TRP A 4 1.46 -6.86 -23.26
C TRP A 4 2.42 -6.10 -24.20
N THR A 5 2.77 -6.68 -25.36
CA THR A 5 3.65 -6.02 -26.34
C THR A 5 2.98 -4.81 -26.98
N ALA A 6 1.65 -4.80 -27.10
CA ALA A 6 0.91 -3.65 -27.62
C ALA A 6 0.93 -2.48 -26.64
N THR A 7 0.75 -2.75 -25.34
CA THR A 7 0.86 -1.76 -24.27
C THR A 7 2.25 -1.15 -24.21
N LEU A 8 3.29 -2.00 -24.29
CA LEU A 8 4.67 -1.52 -24.36
C LEU A 8 4.89 -0.62 -25.58
N ALA A 9 4.53 -1.08 -26.78
CA ALA A 9 4.72 -0.30 -28.01
C ALA A 9 3.97 1.04 -27.97
N ALA A 10 2.74 1.06 -27.46
CA ALA A 10 1.93 2.26 -27.35
C ALA A 10 2.52 3.26 -26.35
N ALA A 11 2.99 2.80 -25.19
CA ALA A 11 3.64 3.65 -24.20
C ALA A 11 4.96 4.23 -24.74
N LEU A 12 5.77 3.42 -25.44
CA LEU A 12 7.03 3.88 -26.04
C LEU A 12 6.82 4.92 -27.16
N ALA A 13 5.74 4.77 -27.94
CA ALA A 13 5.39 5.73 -29.00
C ALA A 13 4.80 7.05 -28.45
N GLY A 14 4.26 7.03 -27.23
CA GLY A 14 3.55 8.16 -26.62
C GLY A 14 4.43 9.26 -26.02
N TYR A 15 5.76 9.22 -26.22
CA TYR A 15 6.68 10.19 -25.64
C TYR A 15 6.38 11.63 -26.09
N ASP A 16 6.22 11.86 -27.40
CA ASP A 16 5.96 13.19 -27.95
C ASP A 16 4.57 13.73 -27.55
N SER A 17 3.71 12.87 -27.02
CA SER A 17 2.36 13.21 -26.54
C SER A 17 2.27 13.40 -25.02
N ILE A 18 3.39 13.39 -24.29
CA ILE A 18 3.38 13.62 -22.84
C ILE A 18 2.93 15.07 -22.57
N PRO A 19 1.92 15.29 -21.70
CA PRO A 19 1.50 16.62 -21.31
C PRO A 19 2.64 17.42 -20.66
N ALA A 20 2.70 18.72 -20.95
CA ALA A 20 3.71 19.62 -20.38
C ALA A 20 3.69 19.65 -18.83
N GLN A 21 2.53 19.36 -18.23
CA GLN A 21 2.36 19.21 -16.79
C GLN A 21 1.56 17.94 -16.49
N CYS A 22 2.13 17.08 -15.66
CA CYS A 22 1.49 15.87 -15.17
C CYS A 22 1.11 16.05 -13.69
N LYS A 23 -0.18 16.17 -13.36
CA LYS A 23 -0.68 16.43 -11.99
C LYS A 23 -0.31 15.34 -10.98
N PHE A 24 -0.01 14.13 -11.44
CA PHE A 24 0.40 13.00 -10.60
C PHE A 24 1.88 13.06 -10.15
N LEU A 25 2.66 13.99 -10.68
CA LEU A 25 4.02 14.26 -10.21
C LEU A 25 3.98 15.20 -9.00
N ASP A 26 4.80 14.87 -8.00
CA ASP A 26 4.97 15.69 -6.79
C ASP A 26 6.45 15.99 -6.63
N SER A 27 6.82 17.26 -6.80
CA SER A 27 8.21 17.69 -6.67
C SER A 27 8.74 17.63 -5.23
N ALA A 28 7.86 17.62 -4.22
CA ALA A 28 8.25 17.48 -2.82
C ALA A 28 8.59 16.02 -2.48
N GLU A 29 7.92 15.07 -3.15
CA GLU A 29 8.12 13.62 -2.95
C GLU A 29 8.33 12.89 -4.29
N PRO A 30 9.44 13.14 -5.02
CA PRO A 30 9.66 12.50 -6.31
C PRO A 30 9.96 11.01 -6.16
N TYR A 31 9.49 10.19 -7.11
CA TYR A 31 9.96 8.80 -7.23
C TYR A 31 11.23 8.73 -8.09
N SER A 32 12.07 7.74 -7.76
CA SER A 32 13.28 7.42 -8.53
C SER A 32 12.95 7.09 -9.98
N PHE A 33 13.57 7.80 -10.91
CA PHE A 33 13.38 7.64 -12.35
C PHE A 33 11.93 7.79 -12.83
N GLU A 34 11.09 8.53 -12.08
CA GLU A 34 9.67 8.70 -12.41
C GLU A 34 9.42 9.24 -13.82
N ARG A 35 10.32 10.10 -14.32
CA ARG A 35 10.25 10.66 -15.67
C ARG A 35 10.26 9.59 -16.75
N VAL A 36 10.97 8.49 -16.56
CA VAL A 36 11.04 7.36 -17.51
C VAL A 36 9.70 6.61 -17.57
N MET A 37 8.91 6.64 -16.49
CA MET A 37 7.65 5.91 -16.36
C MET A 37 6.41 6.71 -16.76
N ILE A 38 6.53 8.04 -16.95
CA ILE A 38 5.42 8.93 -17.37
C ILE A 38 4.65 8.40 -18.60
N PRO A 39 5.28 7.95 -19.71
CA PRO A 39 4.53 7.50 -20.88
C PRO A 39 3.56 6.36 -20.58
N PHE A 40 3.91 5.46 -19.66
CA PHE A 40 3.05 4.35 -19.26
C PHE A 40 1.84 4.81 -18.45
N VAL A 41 2.02 5.81 -17.59
CA VAL A 41 0.92 6.40 -16.79
C VAL A 41 -0.04 7.16 -17.70
N VAL A 42 0.48 7.97 -18.61
CA VAL A 42 -0.32 8.72 -19.60
C VAL A 42 -1.10 7.74 -20.48
N HIS A 43 -0.43 6.72 -21.02
CA HIS A 43 -1.07 5.66 -21.78
C HIS A 43 -2.22 5.00 -20.99
N ALA A 44 -1.98 4.66 -19.72
CA ALA A 44 -2.99 4.04 -18.88
C ALA A 44 -4.22 4.94 -18.68
N SER A 45 -4.00 6.21 -18.35
CA SER A 45 -5.07 7.18 -18.13
C SER A 45 -5.90 7.41 -19.40
N ASP A 46 -5.24 7.51 -20.56
CA ASP A 46 -5.92 7.65 -21.85
C ASP A 46 -6.77 6.41 -22.18
N ARG A 47 -6.27 5.21 -21.88
CA ARG A 47 -7.01 3.96 -22.08
C ARG A 47 -8.26 3.89 -21.19
N VAL A 48 -8.15 4.29 -19.92
CA VAL A 48 -9.30 4.39 -19.01
C VAL A 48 -10.30 5.44 -19.50
N ARG A 49 -9.84 6.63 -19.91
CA ARG A 49 -10.69 7.69 -20.48
C ARG A 49 -11.48 7.19 -21.69
N GLN A 50 -10.83 6.44 -22.59
CA GLN A 50 -11.47 5.90 -23.79
C GLN A 50 -12.52 4.83 -23.49
N SER A 51 -12.33 4.02 -22.44
CA SER A 51 -13.26 2.94 -22.08
C SER A 51 -14.40 3.39 -21.17
N THR A 52 -14.19 4.46 -20.38
CA THR A 52 -15.03 4.77 -19.23
C THR A 52 -15.26 6.28 -19.10
N PRO A 53 -16.36 6.83 -19.65
CA PRO A 53 -16.70 8.25 -19.54
C PRO A 53 -16.83 8.75 -18.09
N GLN A 54 -17.14 7.84 -17.15
CA GLN A 54 -17.23 8.13 -15.72
C GLN A 54 -15.89 8.58 -15.13
N TRP A 55 -14.75 8.30 -15.78
CA TRP A 55 -13.43 8.70 -15.30
C TRP A 55 -13.33 10.21 -15.07
N GLU A 56 -13.86 11.01 -15.99
CA GLU A 56 -13.84 12.47 -15.88
C GLU A 56 -15.07 13.00 -15.14
N ALA A 57 -16.23 12.36 -15.33
CA ALA A 57 -17.48 12.81 -14.71
C ALA A 57 -17.52 12.54 -13.19
N SER A 58 -16.96 11.43 -12.71
CA SER A 58 -17.05 11.02 -11.31
C SER A 58 -15.88 11.51 -10.45
N PHE A 59 -14.76 11.93 -11.04
CA PHE A 59 -13.54 12.31 -10.30
C PHE A 59 -13.13 13.75 -10.63
N SER A 60 -12.57 14.44 -9.65
CA SER A 60 -11.76 15.63 -9.87
C SER A 60 -10.45 15.25 -10.58
N ASP A 61 -9.76 16.24 -11.13
CA ASP A 61 -8.44 16.02 -11.70
C ASP A 61 -7.45 15.53 -10.63
N GLU A 62 -7.59 16.04 -9.41
CA GLU A 62 -6.74 15.73 -8.27
C GLU A 62 -6.95 14.28 -7.81
N ALA A 63 -8.19 13.80 -7.77
CA ALA A 63 -8.49 12.41 -7.43
C ALA A 63 -7.98 11.43 -8.50
N ARG A 64 -8.05 11.80 -9.79
CA ARG A 64 -7.43 11.02 -10.87
C ARG A 64 -5.91 10.98 -10.73
N ALA A 65 -5.29 12.11 -10.43
CA ALA A 65 -3.85 12.22 -10.23
C ALA A 65 -3.35 11.33 -9.09
N MET A 66 -4.13 11.13 -8.02
CA MET A 66 -3.79 10.21 -6.93
C MET A 66 -3.73 8.75 -7.39
N LEU A 67 -4.69 8.30 -8.22
CA LEU A 67 -4.70 6.95 -8.79
C LEU A 67 -3.54 6.75 -9.79
N GLU A 68 -3.27 7.76 -10.63
CA GLU A 68 -2.16 7.78 -11.58
C GLU A 68 -0.80 7.76 -10.85
N ARG A 69 -0.66 8.51 -9.77
CA ARG A 69 0.54 8.55 -8.93
C ARG A 69 0.83 7.18 -8.30
N HIS A 70 -0.19 6.42 -7.94
CA HIS A 70 -0.01 5.06 -7.45
C HIS A 70 0.46 4.08 -8.54
N LEU A 71 0.01 4.23 -9.79
CA LEU A 71 0.59 3.48 -10.91
C LEU A 71 2.07 3.83 -11.08
N LEU A 72 2.40 5.13 -11.07
CA LEU A 72 3.77 5.62 -11.16
C LEU A 72 4.67 5.01 -10.08
N GLN A 73 4.20 5.02 -8.83
CA GLN A 73 4.91 4.41 -7.71
C GLN A 73 5.25 2.94 -7.98
N TRP A 74 4.29 2.16 -8.48
CA TRP A 74 4.49 0.74 -8.73
C TRP A 74 5.48 0.50 -9.88
N LEU A 75 5.37 1.26 -10.97
CA LEU A 75 6.29 1.19 -12.11
C LEU A 75 7.73 1.55 -11.72
N CYS A 76 7.90 2.60 -10.91
CA CYS A 76 9.20 2.98 -10.35
C CYS A 76 9.75 1.90 -9.42
N ALA A 77 8.91 1.31 -8.57
CA ALA A 77 9.32 0.28 -7.61
C ALA A 77 9.85 -0.99 -8.32
N VAL A 78 9.18 -1.46 -9.38
CA VAL A 78 9.65 -2.66 -10.11
C VAL A 78 10.91 -2.42 -10.94
N SER A 79 11.20 -1.15 -11.25
CA SER A 79 12.37 -0.73 -12.02
C SER A 79 13.54 -0.27 -11.14
N ALA A 80 13.39 -0.39 -9.82
CA ALA A 80 14.31 0.19 -8.83
C ALA A 80 15.69 -0.47 -8.76
N GLU A 81 15.93 -1.58 -9.45
CA GLU A 81 17.26 -2.21 -9.53
C GLU A 81 17.90 -2.03 -10.91
N THR A 82 17.11 -1.97 -11.99
CA THR A 82 17.60 -1.93 -13.39
C THR A 82 17.96 -0.52 -13.85
N LEU A 83 17.06 0.46 -13.71
CA LEU A 83 17.32 1.84 -14.12
C LEU A 83 18.54 2.47 -13.40
N PRO A 84 18.75 2.24 -12.10
CA PRO A 84 19.95 2.76 -11.43
C PRO A 84 21.24 2.09 -11.88
N LEU A 85 21.19 0.79 -12.20
CA LEU A 85 22.34 0.07 -12.75
C LEU A 85 22.73 0.68 -14.10
N ASP A 86 21.77 0.84 -15.00
CA ASP A 86 21.97 1.46 -16.31
C ASP A 86 22.45 2.90 -16.20
N PHE A 87 21.87 3.68 -15.28
CA PHE A 87 22.33 5.04 -15.03
C PHE A 87 23.77 5.06 -14.51
N SER A 88 24.16 4.10 -13.68
CA SER A 88 25.55 3.97 -13.19
C SER A 88 26.52 3.65 -14.33
N VAL A 89 26.13 2.77 -15.26
CA VAL A 89 26.89 2.48 -16.48
C VAL A 89 27.01 3.73 -17.36
N TYR A 90 25.90 4.43 -17.58
CA TYR A 90 25.86 5.68 -18.36
C TYR A 90 26.79 6.75 -17.76
N LYS A 91 26.77 6.93 -16.42
CA LYS A 91 27.70 7.82 -15.71
C LYS A 91 29.15 7.41 -15.93
N ALA A 92 29.47 6.13 -15.74
CA ALA A 92 30.83 5.62 -15.91
C ALA A 92 31.38 5.88 -17.31
N VAL A 93 30.62 5.59 -18.37
CA VAL A 93 31.03 5.81 -19.77
C VAL A 93 31.30 7.28 -20.06
N ARG A 94 30.46 8.20 -19.57
CA ARG A 94 30.61 9.64 -19.83
C ARG A 94 31.61 10.34 -18.92
N GLN A 95 31.93 9.76 -17.77
CA GLN A 95 32.94 10.26 -16.83
C GLN A 95 34.34 9.69 -17.06
N SER A 96 34.49 8.62 -17.86
CA SER A 96 35.77 7.96 -18.17
C SER A 96 36.81 8.85 -18.89
N GLY A 97 36.47 10.09 -19.26
CA GLY A 97 37.43 11.13 -19.67
C GLY A 97 38.15 11.85 -18.53
N SER A 98 37.79 11.58 -17.27
CA SER A 98 38.41 12.14 -16.06
C SER A 98 38.79 11.01 -15.10
N VAL A 99 39.99 10.45 -15.30
CA VAL A 99 40.56 9.31 -14.54
C VAL A 99 40.87 9.67 -13.06
N LEU A 100 40.37 10.78 -12.53
CA LEU A 100 40.56 11.23 -11.14
C LEU A 100 39.22 11.50 -10.41
N GLY A 101 38.12 10.86 -10.83
CA GLY A 101 36.78 11.12 -10.28
C GLY A 101 36.21 10.10 -9.29
N ALA A 102 36.98 9.08 -8.87
CA ALA A 102 36.43 7.97 -8.08
C ALA A 102 36.24 8.27 -6.57
N THR A 103 36.54 9.48 -6.08
CA THR A 103 36.46 9.73 -4.63
C THR A 103 36.24 11.19 -4.23
N TRP A 104 35.36 11.96 -4.91
CA TRP A 104 34.98 13.28 -4.38
C TRP A 104 33.54 13.65 -4.73
N VAL A 105 32.59 13.34 -3.84
CA VAL A 105 31.35 14.13 -3.76
C VAL A 105 31.75 15.46 -3.12
N MET A 106 32.15 16.42 -3.96
CA MET A 106 32.33 17.80 -3.51
C MET A 106 30.94 18.39 -3.22
N ALA A 107 30.80 19.03 -2.06
CA ALA A 107 29.61 19.81 -1.70
C ALA A 107 29.32 20.81 -2.85
N GLY A 108 28.23 20.56 -3.59
CA GLY A 108 27.87 21.29 -4.81
C GLY A 108 27.48 20.43 -6.02
N GLN A 109 27.91 19.16 -6.10
CA GLN A 109 27.45 18.22 -7.14
C GLN A 109 26.14 17.50 -6.79
N GLU A 110 25.68 17.56 -5.53
CA GLU A 110 24.47 16.87 -5.06
C GLU A 110 23.17 17.32 -5.76
N ALA A 111 23.14 18.57 -6.25
CA ALA A 111 21.97 19.17 -6.91
C ALA A 111 22.07 19.22 -8.45
N SER A 112 23.19 18.81 -9.06
CA SER A 112 23.31 18.79 -10.53
C SER A 112 22.42 17.71 -11.11
N THR A 113 21.69 18.01 -12.18
CA THR A 113 20.82 17.05 -12.90
C THR A 113 21.32 16.74 -14.31
N LYS A 114 22.46 17.29 -14.74
CA LYS A 114 22.88 17.25 -16.16
C LYS A 114 23.06 15.83 -16.69
N LEU A 115 23.68 14.94 -15.92
CA LEU A 115 23.87 13.55 -16.33
C LEU A 115 22.55 12.78 -16.27
N PHE A 116 21.75 13.02 -15.23
CA PHE A 116 20.42 12.42 -15.12
C PHE A 116 19.49 12.84 -16.28
N ASP A 117 19.39 14.13 -16.57
CA ASP A 117 18.62 14.69 -17.68
C ASP A 117 19.11 14.16 -19.02
N GLY A 118 20.44 14.04 -19.19
CA GLY A 118 21.03 13.44 -20.37
C GLY A 118 20.69 11.95 -20.51
N PHE A 119 20.67 11.20 -19.41
CA PHE A 119 20.29 9.79 -19.39
C PHE A 119 18.82 9.60 -19.76
N VAL A 120 17.92 10.37 -19.16
CA VAL A 120 16.49 10.37 -19.50
C VAL A 120 16.28 10.72 -20.97
N SER A 121 16.98 11.75 -21.48
CA SER A 121 16.91 12.14 -22.89
C SER A 121 17.42 11.04 -23.83
N TYR A 122 18.51 10.36 -23.46
CA TYR A 122 19.06 9.22 -24.20
C TYR A 122 18.06 8.06 -24.29
N LEU A 123 17.41 7.72 -23.16
CA LEU A 123 16.37 6.70 -23.15
C LEU A 123 15.23 7.07 -24.12
N PHE A 124 14.76 8.32 -24.07
CA PHE A 124 13.68 8.76 -24.94
C PHE A 124 14.06 8.93 -26.42
N SER A 125 15.34 9.14 -26.74
CA SER A 125 15.84 9.18 -28.12
C SER A 125 16.08 7.79 -28.73
N GLY A 126 15.39 6.76 -28.25
CA GLY A 126 15.49 5.37 -28.74
C GLY A 126 16.19 4.39 -27.80
N GLY A 127 16.90 4.86 -26.76
CA GLY A 127 17.59 3.98 -25.81
C GLY A 127 16.64 3.11 -24.98
N LEU A 128 15.37 3.52 -24.82
CA LEU A 128 14.38 2.81 -24.01
C LEU A 128 13.96 1.47 -24.62
N LEU A 129 13.98 1.36 -25.96
CA LEU A 129 13.74 0.06 -26.63
C LEU A 129 14.89 -0.90 -26.31
N THR A 130 16.13 -0.48 -26.49
CA THR A 130 17.32 -1.29 -26.18
C THR A 130 17.37 -1.69 -24.71
N PHE A 131 17.03 -0.77 -23.80
CA PHE A 131 16.90 -1.06 -22.37
C PHE A 131 15.88 -2.19 -22.13
N PHE A 132 14.70 -2.13 -22.73
CA PHE A 132 13.70 -3.17 -22.56
C PHE A 132 14.01 -4.48 -23.32
N GLU A 133 14.83 -4.45 -24.36
CA GLU A 133 15.37 -5.66 -24.99
C GLU A 133 16.36 -6.38 -24.07
N GLU A 134 17.26 -5.62 -23.41
CA GLU A 134 18.18 -6.16 -22.40
C GLU A 134 17.44 -6.68 -21.17
N TYR A 135 16.46 -5.93 -20.67
CA TYR A 135 15.63 -6.29 -19.53
C TYR A 135 14.21 -6.73 -19.95
N ALA A 136 14.12 -7.72 -20.86
CA ALA A 136 12.84 -8.18 -21.42
C ALA A 136 11.80 -8.65 -20.36
N ALA A 137 12.28 -9.22 -19.24
CA ALA A 137 11.40 -9.57 -18.13
C ALA A 137 10.77 -8.33 -17.46
N LEU A 138 11.54 -7.25 -17.30
CA LEU A 138 11.04 -5.97 -16.81
C LEU A 138 10.08 -5.32 -17.79
N ALA A 139 10.38 -5.36 -19.09
CA ALA A 139 9.49 -4.85 -20.14
C ALA A 139 8.09 -5.46 -20.04
N ARG A 140 8.04 -6.78 -19.87
CA ARG A 140 6.80 -7.52 -19.64
C ARG A 140 6.12 -7.12 -18.33
N LEU A 141 6.88 -6.96 -17.24
CA LEU A 141 6.32 -6.57 -15.93
C LEU A 141 5.70 -5.17 -15.97
N VAL A 142 6.42 -4.18 -16.51
CA VAL A 142 5.95 -2.80 -16.67
C VAL A 142 4.66 -2.76 -17.48
N ALA A 143 4.64 -3.38 -18.66
CA ALA A 143 3.43 -3.44 -19.48
C ALA A 143 2.28 -4.16 -18.78
N ARG A 144 2.56 -5.26 -18.07
CA ARG A 144 1.54 -6.00 -17.33
C ARG A 144 0.97 -5.19 -16.17
N ILE A 145 1.79 -4.44 -15.44
CA ILE A 145 1.35 -3.55 -14.37
C ILE A 145 0.43 -2.45 -14.92
N THR A 146 0.81 -1.85 -16.05
CA THR A 146 -0.04 -0.90 -16.76
C THR A 146 -1.39 -1.51 -17.11
N ASP A 147 -1.43 -2.70 -17.72
CA ASP A 147 -2.67 -3.39 -18.08
C ASP A 147 -3.54 -3.71 -16.85
N LEU A 148 -2.92 -4.18 -15.77
CA LEU A 148 -3.61 -4.54 -14.53
C LEU A 148 -4.20 -3.30 -13.84
N TRP A 149 -3.48 -2.19 -13.85
CA TRP A 149 -4.00 -0.93 -13.32
C TRP A 149 -5.19 -0.41 -14.15
N ILE A 150 -5.11 -0.47 -15.49
CA ILE A 150 -6.25 -0.10 -16.36
C ILE A 150 -7.47 -0.95 -16.02
N ALA A 151 -7.30 -2.27 -15.96
CA ALA A 151 -8.39 -3.19 -15.63
C ALA A 151 -8.99 -2.90 -14.24
N PHE A 152 -8.13 -2.66 -13.25
CA PHE A 152 -8.55 -2.31 -11.89
C PHE A 152 -9.38 -1.03 -11.86
N VAL A 153 -8.92 0.06 -12.49
CA VAL A 153 -9.64 1.34 -12.47
C VAL A 153 -10.97 1.22 -13.21
N VAL A 154 -11.01 0.54 -14.36
CA VAL A 154 -12.26 0.31 -15.10
C VAL A 154 -13.28 -0.48 -14.27
N GLU A 155 -12.83 -1.55 -13.60
CA GLU A 155 -13.69 -2.35 -12.74
C GLU A 155 -14.16 -1.58 -11.51
N PHE A 156 -13.26 -0.82 -10.87
CA PHE A 156 -13.57 0.06 -9.74
C PHE A 156 -14.63 1.10 -10.10
N LEU A 157 -14.49 1.78 -11.24
CA LEU A 157 -15.46 2.76 -11.72
C LEU A 157 -16.83 2.13 -12.02
N SER A 158 -16.83 0.93 -12.60
CA SER A 158 -18.06 0.18 -12.88
C SER A 158 -18.79 -0.20 -11.59
N ARG A 159 -18.06 -0.69 -10.58
CA ARG A 159 -18.61 -1.04 -9.27
C ARG A 159 -19.13 0.20 -8.52
N LEU A 160 -18.39 1.32 -8.57
CA LEU A 160 -18.82 2.58 -7.98
C LEU A 160 -20.16 3.05 -8.55
N ASP A 161 -20.34 2.94 -9.87
CA ASP A 161 -21.58 3.33 -10.54
C ASP A 161 -22.75 2.41 -10.15
N GLN A 162 -22.51 1.09 -10.16
CA GLN A 162 -23.50 0.08 -9.78
C GLN A 162 -23.99 0.25 -8.34
N ASP A 163 -23.09 0.56 -7.41
CA ASP A 163 -23.40 0.64 -5.98
C ASP A 163 -23.80 2.05 -5.51
N ARG A 164 -23.77 3.05 -6.40
CA ARG A 164 -23.95 4.47 -6.06
C ARG A 164 -25.19 4.75 -5.21
N ALA A 165 -26.32 4.11 -5.51
CA ALA A 165 -27.56 4.29 -4.76
C ALA A 165 -27.46 3.76 -3.31
N GLU A 166 -26.81 2.61 -3.11
CA GLU A 166 -26.63 2.04 -1.77
C GLU A 166 -25.58 2.82 -0.97
N LEU A 167 -24.51 3.27 -1.64
CA LEU A 167 -23.54 4.19 -1.04
C LEU A 167 -24.21 5.48 -0.58
N ALA A 168 -25.10 6.06 -1.39
CA ALA A 168 -25.85 7.26 -1.03
C ALA A 168 -26.70 7.04 0.22
N SER A 169 -27.34 5.87 0.32
CA SER A 169 -28.16 5.51 1.47
C SER A 169 -27.35 5.22 2.74
N LYS A 170 -26.12 4.72 2.61
CA LYS A 170 -25.29 4.31 3.76
C LYS A 170 -24.35 5.41 4.27
N PHE A 171 -23.73 6.15 3.35
CA PHE A 171 -22.68 7.12 3.67
C PHE A 171 -23.10 8.57 3.42
N GLY A 172 -24.35 8.80 3.00
CA GLY A 172 -24.83 10.11 2.54
C GLY A 172 -24.59 10.31 1.04
N ALA A 173 -25.16 11.37 0.47
CA ALA A 173 -25.18 11.61 -0.98
C ALA A 173 -23.78 11.45 -1.62
N VAL A 174 -23.62 10.51 -2.56
CA VAL A 174 -22.34 10.28 -3.22
C VAL A 174 -22.27 11.05 -4.54
N GLY A 175 -21.62 12.21 -4.49
CA GLY A 175 -21.42 13.10 -5.63
C GLY A 175 -20.17 12.75 -6.44
N ARG A 176 -19.47 13.80 -6.89
CA ARG A 176 -18.14 13.70 -7.47
C ARG A 176 -17.10 13.45 -6.37
N ILE A 177 -16.03 12.75 -6.72
CA ILE A 177 -14.93 12.36 -5.83
C ILE A 177 -13.79 13.35 -5.99
N ASP A 178 -13.37 13.98 -4.89
CA ASP A 178 -12.26 14.93 -4.87
C ASP A 178 -10.97 14.34 -4.25
N GLU A 179 -11.04 13.16 -3.66
CA GLU A 179 -9.90 12.38 -3.17
C GLU A 179 -10.10 10.89 -3.43
N ALA A 180 -9.10 10.23 -4.02
CA ALA A 180 -9.08 8.78 -4.24
C ALA A 180 -7.69 8.22 -3.94
N ILE A 181 -7.46 7.80 -2.70
CA ILE A 181 -6.14 7.34 -2.24
C ILE A 181 -6.10 5.82 -2.25
N PRO A 182 -5.40 5.20 -3.22
CA PRO A 182 -5.18 3.76 -3.24
C PRO A 182 -4.01 3.37 -2.33
N GLY A 183 -3.77 2.05 -2.20
CA GLY A 183 -2.55 1.54 -1.56
C GLY A 183 -2.66 1.46 -0.03
N LEU A 184 -3.88 1.40 0.51
CA LEU A 184 -4.15 1.31 1.95
C LEU A 184 -4.09 -0.12 2.48
N SER A 185 -3.94 -1.09 1.59
CA SER A 185 -3.76 -2.50 1.93
C SER A 185 -2.71 -3.09 1.01
N ASP A 186 -2.20 -4.26 1.41
CA ASP A 186 -1.39 -5.07 0.54
C ASP A 186 -2.08 -5.35 -0.80
N ARG A 187 -1.25 -5.54 -1.83
CA ARG A 187 -1.73 -5.82 -3.17
C ARG A 187 -2.10 -7.29 -3.26
N HIS A 188 -3.37 -7.56 -3.53
CA HIS A 188 -3.87 -8.92 -3.79
C HIS A 188 -4.33 -9.06 -5.24
N ASN A 189 -4.61 -10.29 -5.68
CA ASN A 189 -5.37 -10.59 -6.91
C ASN A 189 -5.00 -9.74 -8.14
N ASN A 190 -3.72 -9.79 -8.54
CA ASN A 190 -3.16 -9.03 -9.66
C ASN A 190 -2.94 -7.52 -9.40
N GLY A 191 -2.48 -7.15 -8.20
CA GLY A 191 -2.02 -5.78 -7.94
C GLY A 191 -3.08 -4.82 -7.43
N VAL A 192 -4.25 -5.36 -7.11
CA VAL A 192 -5.44 -4.62 -6.71
C VAL A 192 -5.36 -4.31 -5.21
N THR A 193 -5.71 -3.08 -4.83
CA THR A 193 -5.59 -2.57 -3.45
C THR A 193 -6.86 -1.81 -3.08
N SER A 194 -7.08 -1.63 -1.77
CA SER A 194 -8.14 -0.79 -1.26
C SER A 194 -7.94 0.69 -1.61
N VAL A 195 -9.04 1.43 -1.70
CA VAL A 195 -9.05 2.86 -2.08
C VAL A 195 -9.93 3.63 -1.11
N ARG A 196 -9.35 4.62 -0.41
CA ARG A 196 -10.14 5.61 0.35
C ARG A 196 -10.68 6.66 -0.60
N LEU A 197 -11.97 6.95 -0.46
CA LEU A 197 -12.67 7.96 -1.21
C LEU A 197 -13.14 9.08 -0.30
N ARG A 198 -13.03 10.32 -0.80
CA ARG A 198 -13.77 11.49 -0.29
C ARG A 198 -14.61 12.05 -1.43
N PHE A 199 -15.88 12.27 -1.15
CA PHE A 199 -16.80 12.96 -2.04
C PHE A 199 -16.77 14.46 -1.74
N GLU A 200 -17.13 15.30 -2.71
CA GLU A 200 -17.11 16.77 -2.58
C GLU A 200 -17.96 17.32 -1.43
N ASN A 201 -18.98 16.56 -0.99
CA ASN A 201 -19.80 16.92 0.17
C ASN A 201 -19.22 16.47 1.52
N GLY A 202 -18.02 15.90 1.53
CA GLY A 202 -17.32 15.42 2.71
C GLY A 202 -17.59 13.97 3.11
N ALA A 203 -18.54 13.28 2.46
CA ALA A 203 -18.77 11.85 2.71
C ALA A 203 -17.52 11.03 2.36
N ARG A 204 -17.27 9.95 3.10
CA ARG A 204 -16.07 9.12 2.93
C ARG A 204 -16.38 7.64 3.09
N CYS A 205 -15.65 6.81 2.35
CA CYS A 205 -15.68 5.36 2.49
C CYS A 205 -14.37 4.74 1.99
N ILE A 206 -14.14 3.48 2.33
CA ILE A 206 -13.05 2.68 1.76
C ILE A 206 -13.64 1.62 0.86
N TYR A 207 -13.24 1.63 -0.41
CA TYR A 207 -13.47 0.54 -1.34
C TYR A 207 -12.47 -0.58 -1.06
N LYS A 208 -12.95 -1.80 -0.83
CA LYS A 208 -12.13 -3.01 -0.76
C LYS A 208 -12.52 -3.95 -1.92
N PRO A 209 -11.61 -4.22 -2.85
CA PRO A 209 -11.86 -5.06 -4.04
C PRO A 209 -11.81 -6.57 -3.74
N LYS A 210 -12.37 -6.99 -2.60
CA LYS A 210 -12.41 -8.38 -2.15
C LYS A 210 -13.75 -8.69 -1.46
N ASN A 211 -14.11 -9.96 -1.38
CA ASN A 211 -15.25 -10.39 -0.57
C ASN A 211 -15.02 -9.99 0.90
N LEU A 212 -16.02 -9.39 1.54
CA LEU A 212 -15.96 -8.91 2.92
C LEU A 212 -16.96 -9.64 3.83
N ASP A 213 -17.35 -10.87 3.49
CA ASP A 213 -18.33 -11.61 4.30
C ASP A 213 -17.80 -11.91 5.70
N SER A 214 -16.49 -12.18 5.84
CA SER A 214 -15.86 -12.34 7.16
C SER A 214 -15.99 -11.08 8.02
N GLU A 215 -15.74 -9.90 7.43
CA GLU A 215 -15.89 -8.61 8.12
C GLU A 215 -17.36 -8.31 8.47
N LYS A 216 -18.28 -8.59 7.54
CA LYS A 216 -19.72 -8.49 7.80
C LYS A 216 -20.16 -9.38 8.96
N LYS A 217 -19.76 -10.66 8.95
CA LYS A 217 -20.12 -11.64 9.99
C LYS A 217 -19.50 -11.30 11.33
N TYR A 218 -18.30 -10.74 11.34
CA TYR A 218 -17.68 -10.20 12.53
C TYR A 218 -18.52 -9.08 13.15
N TYR A 219 -18.95 -8.08 12.37
CA TYR A 219 -19.80 -7.02 12.89
C TYR A 219 -21.18 -7.52 13.35
N GLU A 220 -21.78 -8.49 12.65
CA GLU A 220 -23.01 -9.17 13.11
C GLU A 220 -22.80 -9.88 14.46
N LEU A 221 -21.63 -10.49 14.69
CA LEU A 221 -21.28 -11.11 15.96
C LEU A 221 -21.09 -10.09 17.08
N LEU A 222 -20.41 -8.96 16.79
CA LEU A 222 -20.27 -7.88 17.76
C LEU A 222 -21.63 -7.31 18.18
N ASP A 223 -22.53 -7.10 17.22
CA ASP A 223 -23.89 -6.63 17.51
C ASP A 223 -24.69 -7.66 18.32
N TRP A 224 -24.54 -8.96 18.00
CA TRP A 224 -25.09 -10.03 18.82
C TRP A 224 -24.56 -9.99 20.26
N CYS A 225 -23.26 -9.77 20.48
CA CYS A 225 -22.69 -9.61 21.82
C CYS A 225 -23.28 -8.40 22.56
N ASN A 226 -23.48 -7.28 21.86
CA ASN A 226 -24.13 -6.08 22.40
C ASN A 226 -25.54 -6.38 22.90
N LEU A 227 -26.33 -7.11 22.10
CA LEU A 227 -27.70 -7.51 22.45
C LEU A 227 -27.77 -8.51 23.62
N HIS A 228 -26.68 -9.24 23.89
CA HIS A 228 -26.60 -10.25 24.96
C HIS A 228 -25.87 -9.77 26.22
N GLY A 229 -25.72 -8.45 26.40
CA GLY A 229 -25.30 -7.86 27.68
C GLY A 229 -23.80 -7.95 27.94
N VAL A 230 -22.97 -7.84 26.89
CA VAL A 230 -21.53 -7.61 27.07
C VAL A 230 -21.29 -6.40 28.00
N PRO A 231 -20.31 -6.43 28.93
CA PRO A 231 -20.15 -5.38 29.93
C PRO A 231 -19.97 -3.96 29.36
N LEU A 232 -19.28 -3.85 28.23
CA LEU A 232 -19.12 -2.62 27.47
C LEU A 232 -19.43 -2.90 26.00
N PRO A 233 -20.39 -2.18 25.38
CA PRO A 233 -20.77 -2.44 24.00
C PRO A 233 -19.65 -2.07 23.02
N PHE A 234 -19.60 -2.81 21.92
CA PHE A 234 -18.76 -2.53 20.77
C PHE A 234 -19.41 -1.48 19.86
N ARG A 235 -18.58 -0.74 19.14
CA ARG A 235 -19.02 0.13 18.05
C ARG A 235 -19.10 -0.68 16.75
N ILE A 236 -20.23 -0.58 16.05
CA ILE A 236 -20.48 -1.27 14.78
C ILE A 236 -20.32 -0.26 13.64
N PHE A 237 -19.48 -0.59 12.67
CA PHE A 237 -19.27 0.24 11.49
C PHE A 237 -20.10 -0.27 10.32
N SER A 238 -20.57 0.65 9.49
CA SER A 238 -21.44 0.34 8.35
C SER A 238 -20.64 -0.11 7.13
N GLY A 239 -21.27 -0.96 6.30
CA GLY A 239 -20.72 -1.34 5.01
C GLY A 239 -21.78 -1.71 3.98
N VAL A 240 -21.37 -1.64 2.72
CA VAL A 240 -22.06 -2.20 1.55
C VAL A 240 -21.26 -3.42 1.11
N TYR A 241 -21.84 -4.60 1.27
CA TYR A 241 -21.16 -5.87 1.06
C TYR A 241 -21.64 -6.54 -0.23
N ARG A 242 -20.72 -6.90 -1.12
CA ARG A 242 -20.96 -7.63 -2.37
C ARG A 242 -20.15 -8.93 -2.37
N ALA A 243 -20.51 -9.83 -3.27
CA ALA A 243 -19.82 -11.11 -3.40
C ALA A 243 -18.32 -10.97 -3.75
N THR A 244 -17.93 -9.90 -4.44
CA THR A 244 -16.56 -9.71 -4.98
C THR A 244 -15.85 -8.45 -4.49
N HIS A 245 -16.54 -7.59 -3.74
CA HIS A 245 -16.03 -6.33 -3.22
C HIS A 245 -16.90 -5.82 -2.06
N GLY A 246 -16.46 -4.75 -1.43
CA GLY A 246 -17.33 -4.00 -0.53
C GLY A 246 -16.85 -2.58 -0.31
N TRP A 247 -17.69 -1.82 0.36
CA TRP A 247 -17.45 -0.43 0.72
C TRP A 247 -17.70 -0.29 2.20
N VAL A 248 -16.71 0.18 2.95
CA VAL A 248 -16.80 0.25 4.41
C VAL A 248 -16.67 1.68 4.90
N GLU A 249 -17.33 1.97 6.02
CA GLU A 249 -17.16 3.21 6.77
C GLU A 249 -15.69 3.37 7.19
N ILE A 250 -15.22 4.62 7.24
CA ILE A 250 -13.88 4.91 7.74
C ILE A 250 -13.90 4.89 9.26
N VAL A 251 -13.05 4.06 9.84
CA VAL A 251 -12.74 4.10 11.27
C VAL A 251 -11.71 5.22 11.50
N GLU A 252 -12.12 6.33 12.11
CA GLU A 252 -11.20 7.41 12.43
C GLU A 252 -10.42 7.10 13.72
N ASN A 253 -9.11 7.35 13.69
CA ASN A 253 -8.27 7.39 14.89
C ASN A 253 -8.64 8.65 15.70
N LEU A 254 -9.20 8.45 16.88
CA LEU A 254 -9.69 9.53 17.74
C LEU A 254 -9.09 9.36 19.15
N PRO A 255 -8.66 10.46 19.80
CA PRO A 255 -8.12 10.38 21.14
C PRO A 255 -9.22 10.05 22.16
N CYS A 256 -8.84 9.38 23.25
CA CYS A 256 -9.62 9.41 24.49
C CYS A 256 -9.52 10.81 25.12
N LEU A 257 -10.63 11.37 25.56
CA LEU A 257 -10.75 12.72 26.12
C LEU A 257 -10.73 12.75 27.66
N SER A 258 -10.73 11.58 28.31
CA SER A 258 -10.65 11.45 29.77
C SER A 258 -10.01 10.13 30.21
N GLU A 259 -9.53 10.06 31.45
CA GLU A 259 -9.02 8.81 32.05
C GLU A 259 -10.08 7.69 32.05
N SER A 260 -11.35 8.04 32.28
CA SER A 260 -12.42 7.03 32.26
C SER A 260 -12.66 6.43 30.86
N GLU A 261 -12.42 7.20 29.79
CA GLU A 261 -12.46 6.68 28.42
C GLU A 261 -11.29 5.72 28.18
N VAL A 262 -10.10 6.02 28.72
CA VAL A 262 -8.93 5.13 28.66
C VAL A 262 -9.19 3.82 29.41
N GLU A 263 -9.78 3.88 30.61
CA GLU A 263 -10.17 2.68 31.36
C GLU A 263 -11.13 1.81 30.56
N ARG A 264 -12.17 2.41 29.97
CA ARG A 264 -13.14 1.68 29.13
C ARG A 264 -12.53 1.15 27.85
N TYR A 265 -11.55 1.86 27.25
CA TYR A 265 -10.80 1.37 26.09
C TYR A 265 -10.10 0.04 26.40
N TYR A 266 -9.33 -0.03 27.49
CA TYR A 266 -8.60 -1.25 27.84
C TYR A 266 -9.53 -2.38 28.33
N GLN A 267 -10.65 -2.06 28.98
CA GLN A 267 -11.68 -3.05 29.29
C GLN A 267 -12.28 -3.62 28.00
N ARG A 268 -12.65 -2.79 27.01
CA ARG A 268 -13.11 -3.25 25.70
C ARG A 268 -12.03 -4.05 24.98
N ALA A 269 -10.76 -3.67 25.07
CA ALA A 269 -9.65 -4.41 24.47
C ALA A 269 -9.53 -5.82 25.06
N GLY A 270 -9.73 -5.99 26.37
CA GLY A 270 -9.75 -7.31 27.01
C GLY A 270 -10.94 -8.18 26.56
N ILE A 271 -12.13 -7.58 26.40
CA ILE A 271 -13.31 -8.28 25.86
C ILE A 271 -13.04 -8.70 24.40
N LEU A 272 -12.47 -7.79 23.60
CA LEU A 272 -12.13 -8.04 22.21
C LEU A 272 -11.07 -9.15 22.06
N LEU A 273 -10.04 -9.15 22.92
CA LEU A 273 -9.01 -10.19 22.96
C LEU A 273 -9.61 -11.58 23.20
N CYS A 274 -10.55 -11.68 24.14
CA CYS A 274 -11.26 -12.94 24.41
C CYS A 274 -11.99 -13.43 23.16
N LEU A 275 -12.69 -12.53 22.46
CA LEU A 275 -13.41 -12.85 21.23
C LEU A 275 -12.45 -13.28 20.11
N MET A 276 -11.34 -12.55 19.91
CA MET A 276 -10.35 -12.86 18.87
C MET A 276 -9.67 -14.20 19.11
N TYR A 277 -9.35 -14.51 20.36
CA TYR A 277 -8.82 -15.82 20.72
C TYR A 277 -9.83 -16.94 20.44
N ALA A 278 -11.09 -16.77 20.83
CA ALA A 278 -12.15 -17.75 20.59
C ALA A 278 -12.42 -17.98 19.09
N LEU A 279 -12.23 -16.95 18.27
CA LEU A 279 -12.36 -17.01 16.82
C LEU A 279 -11.09 -17.51 16.12
N GLU A 280 -10.07 -17.96 16.85
CA GLU A 280 -8.78 -18.36 16.26
C GLU A 280 -8.22 -17.28 15.32
N ALA A 281 -8.43 -16.00 15.66
CA ALA A 281 -7.97 -14.88 14.87
C ALA A 281 -6.46 -14.68 15.05
N SER A 282 -5.81 -14.22 13.98
CA SER A 282 -4.43 -13.75 13.99
C SER A 282 -4.36 -12.32 13.44
N ASP A 283 -3.16 -11.75 13.37
CA ASP A 283 -2.91 -10.50 12.63
C ASP A 283 -3.60 -9.24 13.20
N CYS A 284 -3.99 -9.25 14.48
CA CYS A 284 -4.55 -8.09 15.17
C CYS A 284 -3.44 -7.14 15.68
N HIS A 285 -2.46 -6.86 14.82
CA HIS A 285 -1.28 -6.05 15.11
C HIS A 285 -1.58 -4.55 14.99
N HIS A 286 -0.59 -3.71 15.30
CA HIS A 286 -0.73 -2.25 15.34
C HIS A 286 -1.14 -1.57 14.03
N GLU A 287 -1.12 -2.26 12.88
CA GLU A 287 -1.62 -1.71 11.59
C GLU A 287 -3.09 -2.07 11.34
N ASN A 288 -3.65 -3.01 12.11
CA ASN A 288 -5.04 -3.45 12.00
C ASN A 288 -5.90 -3.07 13.22
N LEU A 289 -5.32 -2.47 14.26
CA LEU A 289 -6.05 -1.97 15.43
C LEU A 289 -6.09 -0.43 15.47
N ILE A 290 -7.26 0.16 15.29
CA ILE A 290 -7.47 1.60 15.37
C ILE A 290 -8.10 1.97 16.72
N ALA A 291 -7.49 2.93 17.41
CA ALA A 291 -8.09 3.56 18.58
C ALA A 291 -9.08 4.65 18.14
N SER A 292 -10.38 4.37 18.22
CA SER A 292 -11.45 5.33 17.89
C SER A 292 -12.11 5.83 19.16
N GLY A 293 -11.42 6.73 19.87
CA GLY A 293 -11.79 7.18 21.21
C GLY A 293 -11.64 6.02 22.19
N GLU A 294 -12.69 5.75 22.96
CA GLU A 294 -12.73 4.62 23.90
C GLU A 294 -13.00 3.24 23.26
N TYR A 295 -12.97 3.15 21.92
CA TYR A 295 -13.26 1.92 21.18
C TYR A 295 -12.01 1.40 20.46
N PRO A 296 -11.45 0.25 20.87
CA PRO A 296 -10.48 -0.49 20.07
C PRO A 296 -11.21 -1.18 18.91
N VAL A 297 -10.87 -0.82 17.68
CA VAL A 297 -11.54 -1.32 16.47
C VAL A 297 -10.55 -2.07 15.61
N LEU A 298 -10.79 -3.37 15.43
CA LEU A 298 -10.05 -4.15 14.44
C LEU A 298 -10.62 -3.91 13.05
N ILE A 299 -9.73 -3.58 12.13
CA ILE A 299 -9.99 -3.51 10.70
C ILE A 299 -9.36 -4.72 10.01
N ASP A 300 -9.90 -5.05 8.84
CA ASP A 300 -9.45 -6.18 8.02
C ASP A 300 -9.58 -7.56 8.69
N MET A 301 -10.81 -8.09 8.68
CA MET A 301 -11.16 -9.35 9.35
C MET A 301 -10.95 -10.59 8.46
N GLU A 302 -9.91 -10.60 7.61
CA GLU A 302 -9.63 -11.75 6.74
C GLU A 302 -8.91 -12.89 7.45
N THR A 303 -8.29 -12.60 8.60
CA THR A 303 -7.49 -13.53 9.40
C THR A 303 -8.24 -14.10 10.61
N ILE A 304 -9.57 -14.15 10.56
CA ILE A 304 -10.40 -14.87 11.55
C ILE A 304 -10.58 -16.35 11.15
N LEU A 305 -10.87 -17.20 12.14
CA LEU A 305 -11.09 -18.64 11.97
C LEU A 305 -9.91 -19.37 11.31
N GLN A 306 -8.69 -18.95 11.63
CA GLN A 306 -7.48 -19.46 11.00
C GLN A 306 -7.18 -20.88 11.48
N PRO A 307 -6.97 -21.86 10.57
CA PRO A 307 -6.59 -23.19 10.97
C PRO A 307 -5.24 -23.18 11.69
N ARG A 308 -5.08 -24.05 12.69
CA ARG A 308 -3.77 -24.35 13.24
C ARG A 308 -3.05 -25.26 12.24
N VAL A 309 -2.24 -24.65 11.39
CA VAL A 309 -1.38 -25.39 10.47
C VAL A 309 -0.27 -26.02 11.30
N ALA A 310 -0.28 -27.35 11.41
CA ALA A 310 0.87 -28.07 11.91
C ALA A 310 2.04 -27.76 10.95
N MET A 311 3.07 -27.07 11.45
CA MET A 311 4.33 -26.98 10.73
C MET A 311 4.75 -28.43 10.43
N LEU A 312 5.06 -28.74 9.17
CA LEU A 312 5.55 -30.07 8.80
C LEU A 312 6.71 -30.41 9.73
N GLU A 313 6.48 -31.35 10.64
CA GLU A 313 7.51 -31.87 11.52
C GLU A 313 8.59 -32.48 10.63
N GLU A 314 9.74 -31.81 10.52
CA GLU A 314 10.96 -32.51 10.12
C GLU A 314 11.13 -33.62 11.16
N SER A 315 10.98 -34.87 10.73
CA SER A 315 10.97 -36.07 11.56
C SER A 315 12.10 -36.05 12.61
N GLY A 316 11.77 -35.67 13.84
CA GLY A 316 12.68 -35.52 14.97
C GLY A 316 11.91 -35.24 16.26
N GLU A 317 12.50 -35.55 17.43
CA GLU A 317 11.93 -35.14 18.72
C GLU A 317 11.88 -33.61 18.80
N GLU A 318 10.71 -33.04 19.10
CA GLU A 318 10.58 -31.60 19.32
C GLU A 318 11.43 -31.18 20.52
N ASP A 319 12.33 -30.22 20.32
CA ASP A 319 13.08 -29.66 21.44
C ASP A 319 12.16 -28.85 22.37
N ALA A 320 12.61 -28.66 23.62
CA ALA A 320 11.84 -27.93 24.63
C ALA A 320 11.53 -26.48 24.22
N SER A 321 12.34 -25.87 23.35
CA SER A 321 12.12 -24.50 22.88
C SER A 321 10.96 -24.42 21.88
N THR A 322 10.82 -25.43 21.04
CA THR A 322 9.75 -25.60 20.06
C THR A 322 8.43 -25.83 20.77
N VAL A 323 8.40 -26.73 21.77
CA VAL A 323 7.23 -26.96 22.61
C VAL A 323 6.84 -25.68 23.36
N ALA A 324 7.80 -24.97 23.96
CA ALA A 324 7.53 -23.72 24.65
C ALA A 324 6.94 -22.67 23.71
N ASN A 325 7.51 -22.50 22.51
CA ASN A 325 6.98 -21.55 21.52
C ASN A 325 5.54 -21.90 21.10
N ARG A 326 5.25 -23.17 20.83
CA ARG A 326 3.87 -23.62 20.54
C ARG A 326 2.92 -23.26 21.68
N VAL A 327 3.22 -23.68 22.90
CA VAL A 327 2.31 -23.51 24.04
C VAL A 327 2.12 -22.03 24.41
N PHE A 328 3.21 -21.26 24.48
CA PHE A 328 3.15 -19.87 24.90
C PHE A 328 2.63 -18.94 23.81
N TYR A 329 2.98 -19.17 22.55
CA TYR A 329 2.60 -18.27 21.47
C TYR A 329 1.37 -18.77 20.72
N TRP A 330 1.45 -19.95 20.13
CA TRP A 330 0.43 -20.47 19.21
C TRP A 330 -0.85 -20.95 19.91
N ASP A 331 -0.74 -21.53 21.11
CA ASP A 331 -1.90 -22.08 21.83
C ASP A 331 -2.49 -21.09 22.85
N SER A 332 -2.05 -19.82 22.84
CA SER A 332 -2.49 -18.80 23.79
C SER A 332 -3.06 -17.56 23.09
N VAL A 333 -3.55 -16.61 23.90
CA VAL A 333 -4.04 -15.31 23.44
C VAL A 333 -2.98 -14.48 22.69
N PHE A 334 -1.68 -14.81 22.81
CA PHE A 334 -0.61 -14.13 22.05
C PHE A 334 -0.69 -14.38 20.54
N ARG A 335 -1.29 -15.49 20.10
CA ARG A 335 -1.51 -15.77 18.66
C ARG A 335 -2.31 -14.69 17.95
N THR A 336 -3.18 -13.98 18.69
CA THR A 336 -3.96 -12.87 18.13
C THR A 336 -3.09 -11.72 17.62
N ALA A 337 -1.86 -11.58 18.12
CA ALA A 337 -0.99 -10.41 17.94
C ALA A 337 -1.50 -9.11 18.58
N MET A 338 -2.54 -9.15 19.42
CA MET A 338 -3.01 -7.95 20.13
C MET A 338 -2.13 -7.58 21.33
N LEU A 339 -1.54 -8.55 22.01
CA LEU A 339 -0.80 -8.33 23.26
C LEU A 339 0.66 -7.93 23.04
N PRO A 340 1.20 -7.00 23.86
CA PRO A 340 2.60 -6.59 23.82
C PRO A 340 3.60 -7.74 23.77
N ARG A 341 4.52 -7.68 22.82
CA ARG A 341 5.61 -8.64 22.67
C ARG A 341 6.82 -7.98 22.02
N TRP A 342 7.95 -8.02 22.72
CA TRP A 342 9.22 -7.60 22.18
C TRP A 342 9.75 -8.59 21.14
N GLU A 343 10.03 -8.07 19.96
CA GLU A 343 10.87 -8.72 18.95
C GLU A 343 12.28 -8.13 19.01
N PHE A 344 13.27 -8.99 18.77
CA PHE A 344 14.67 -8.61 18.84
C PHE A 344 15.35 -8.82 17.49
N GLY A 345 15.91 -7.74 16.95
CA GLY A 345 16.72 -7.76 15.74
C GLY A 345 18.11 -8.34 15.97
N GLN A 346 18.75 -8.74 14.87
CA GLN A 346 20.13 -9.28 14.90
C GLN A 346 21.16 -8.26 15.44
N ASN A 347 20.87 -6.96 15.39
CA ASN A 347 21.78 -5.91 15.89
C ASN A 347 21.34 -5.32 17.25
N GLY A 348 20.48 -6.02 17.99
CA GLY A 348 20.05 -5.61 19.33
C GLY A 348 18.94 -4.57 19.37
N GLU A 349 18.33 -4.22 18.22
CA GLU A 349 17.09 -3.43 18.22
C GLU A 349 15.95 -4.24 18.84
N SER A 350 15.13 -3.61 19.69
CA SER A 350 13.90 -4.20 20.21
C SER A 350 12.70 -3.35 19.80
N TYR A 351 11.66 -4.00 19.29
CA TYR A 351 10.43 -3.32 18.87
C TYR A 351 9.22 -4.20 19.18
N ASP A 352 8.04 -3.60 19.21
CA ASP A 352 6.77 -4.26 19.45
C ASP A 352 5.80 -3.84 18.35
N ILE A 353 5.26 -4.81 17.62
CA ILE A 353 4.27 -4.55 16.56
C ILE A 353 2.87 -5.00 16.97
N SER A 354 2.66 -5.45 18.21
CA SER A 354 1.34 -5.90 18.66
C SER A 354 0.31 -4.77 18.66
N GLY A 355 -0.97 -5.13 18.58
CA GLY A 355 -2.07 -4.15 18.56
C GLY A 355 -2.04 -3.16 19.72
N LEU A 356 -1.76 -3.62 20.94
CA LEU A 356 -1.78 -2.80 22.16
C LEU A 356 -0.40 -2.31 22.62
N GLY A 357 0.69 -2.87 22.09
CA GLY A 357 2.06 -2.53 22.45
C GLY A 357 2.82 -1.73 21.39
N GLY A 358 2.32 -1.68 20.16
CA GLY A 358 2.91 -0.93 19.06
C GLY A 358 2.97 0.57 19.35
N VAL A 359 4.19 1.10 19.45
CA VAL A 359 4.43 2.54 19.62
C VAL A 359 4.98 3.08 18.31
N GLU A 360 4.53 4.27 17.89
CA GLU A 360 5.06 4.98 16.73
C GLU A 360 6.56 5.28 16.88
N GLY A 361 7.30 5.19 15.77
CA GLY A 361 8.70 5.61 15.70
C GLY A 361 9.69 4.61 16.30
N GLN A 362 9.26 3.41 16.67
CA GLN A 362 10.16 2.35 17.09
C GLN A 362 11.01 1.89 15.91
N ARG A 363 12.33 1.89 16.08
CA ARG A 363 13.26 1.38 15.08
C ARG A 363 13.18 -0.16 15.05
N THR A 364 12.76 -0.69 13.92
CA THR A 364 12.66 -2.13 13.69
C THR A 364 13.98 -2.71 13.19
N SER A 365 14.10 -4.04 13.23
CA SER A 365 15.24 -4.77 12.64
C SER A 365 15.19 -4.81 11.11
N PHE A 366 14.02 -4.53 10.52
CA PHE A 366 13.82 -4.52 9.08
C PHE A 366 14.46 -3.28 8.46
N HIS A 367 15.05 -3.47 7.29
CA HIS A 367 15.70 -2.39 6.54
C HIS A 367 15.06 -2.28 5.17
N ARG A 368 14.75 -1.06 4.76
CA ARG A 368 14.36 -0.75 3.38
C ARG A 368 15.49 -0.04 2.65
N LYS A 369 15.51 -0.19 1.32
CA LYS A 369 16.36 0.63 0.46
C LYS A 369 15.66 1.97 0.21
N VAL A 370 16.36 3.09 0.41
CA VAL A 370 15.86 4.46 0.25
C VAL A 370 16.79 5.24 -0.64
N TRP A 371 16.22 5.94 -1.62
CA TRP A 371 16.96 6.81 -2.52
C TRP A 371 17.33 8.12 -1.84
N GLN A 372 18.57 8.57 -2.05
CA GLN A 372 19.02 9.92 -1.71
C GLN A 372 19.36 10.69 -2.99
N HIS A 373 19.17 12.01 -2.94
CA HIS A 373 19.36 12.91 -4.09
C HIS A 373 18.61 12.39 -5.33
N ILE A 374 17.31 12.09 -5.15
CA ILE A 374 16.46 11.47 -6.16
C ILE A 374 16.51 12.31 -7.44
N ASN A 375 16.72 11.63 -8.58
CA ASN A 375 16.73 12.23 -9.91
C ASN A 375 17.83 13.29 -10.14
N THR A 376 18.95 13.19 -9.42
CA THR A 376 20.15 14.01 -9.64
C THR A 376 21.38 13.16 -10.01
N ASP A 377 22.47 13.80 -10.39
CA ASP A 377 23.74 13.16 -10.75
C ASP A 377 24.34 12.39 -9.56
N ALA A 378 24.04 12.83 -8.33
CA ALA A 378 24.47 12.23 -7.06
C ALA A 378 23.51 11.17 -6.51
N MET A 379 22.48 10.79 -7.27
CA MET A 379 21.49 9.80 -6.86
C MET A 379 22.16 8.48 -6.44
N GLN A 380 21.77 7.97 -5.26
CA GLN A 380 22.31 6.74 -4.69
C GLN A 380 21.29 6.04 -3.80
N LEU A 381 21.40 4.71 -3.70
CA LEU A 381 20.55 3.86 -2.88
C LEU A 381 21.24 3.59 -1.53
N LYS A 382 20.58 3.95 -0.42
CA LYS A 382 21.06 3.64 0.93
C LYS A 382 20.11 2.72 1.66
N ARG A 383 20.63 1.92 2.60
CA ARG A 383 19.81 1.11 3.51
C ARG A 383 19.41 1.97 4.70
N GLN A 384 18.12 2.01 5.02
CA GLN A 384 17.59 2.71 6.18
C GLN A 384 16.73 1.73 6.99
N ALA A 385 16.89 1.75 8.31
CA ALA A 385 16.02 1.00 9.21
C ALA A 385 14.57 1.48 9.09
N LEU A 386 13.64 0.54 9.02
CA LEU A 386 12.21 0.83 9.07
C LEU A 386 11.82 1.24 10.48
N HIS A 387 10.92 2.21 10.57
CA HIS A 387 10.32 2.63 11.82
C HIS A 387 8.83 2.30 11.77
N THR A 388 8.24 1.90 12.89
CA THR A 388 6.79 1.74 13.02
C THR A 388 6.11 3.07 12.69
N LYS A 389 4.99 3.00 11.97
CA LYS A 389 4.18 4.15 11.58
C LYS A 389 2.78 4.05 12.22
N PRO A 390 2.11 5.18 12.49
CA PRO A 390 0.71 5.16 12.89
C PRO A 390 -0.18 4.85 11.67
N ILE A 391 -1.35 4.26 11.94
CA ILE A 391 -2.47 4.15 10.99
C ILE A 391 -3.21 5.49 10.90
#